data_AF-A0A2G9F5T5-F1
#
_entry.id   AF-A0A2G9F5T5-F1
#
_cell.length_a   1.000
_cell.length_b   1.000
_cell.length_c   1.000
_cell.angle_alpha   90.00
_cell.angle_beta   90.00
_cell.angle_gamma   90.00
#
_symmetry.space_group_name_H-M   'P 1'
#
loop_
_entity.id
_entity.type
_entity.pdbx_description
1 polymer ?
#
loop_
_entity_poly.entity_id
_entity_poly.type
_entity_poly.pdbx_seq_one_letter_code
_entity_poly.pdbx_strand_id
1 'polypeptide(L)'
;MFADTPNTTYNNKKSADGKKLNLKMEDGSTIFVTYNKNIADITGYQKLNSYSDLSSLLGKRVKLDPSSNSKKYKIEKVLRGKLELDKNVNLDDATTPYNRLEYLSSWVKVNSGVNMTSNSANKVAIFQGNTKREAGSKLSAPKADDVQVLNNGNITLTGKNSAGLATSFGTVTNAGNISSTGENGVGIYAADSSIVKNTGSIEVGAKGTAIFAENDLKIGGNSTAISNNKDINVTNTGTIKAKDNSTGTYGIYAKNDKTNYANATSTVKHSGNIDLSNAKSSVGIYTENSALTSSGNVSVGKDSIAVSAKNSDVDVTAGTYNINKSIAFKITDLGSKTFKGNAGTLNLGEDSIAYYLKNSNITSSNFIDKLAINPTGKYTYLYAEDSIVNYKNQKTINSDGSIFAYAKNSDVTFETGNDISSNNKKVTGIFSENTVAGKNIINKGKINLLGTGSLGIY
;
A
#
# COMPACT_ATOMS: atom_id res chain seq x y z
N MET A 1 34.56 -29.68 -11.75
CA MET A 1 34.91 -28.33 -11.27
C MET A 1 36.23 -27.90 -11.89
N PHE A 2 36.33 -26.63 -12.28
CA PHE A 2 37.56 -26.05 -12.82
C PHE A 2 38.44 -25.51 -11.70
N ALA A 3 39.37 -26.31 -11.19
CA ALA A 3 40.25 -25.94 -10.08
C ALA A 3 41.70 -25.83 -10.56
N ASP A 4 42.36 -24.71 -10.25
CA ASP A 4 43.77 -24.48 -10.58
C ASP A 4 44.72 -25.25 -9.66
N THR A 5 44.29 -25.56 -8.43
CA THR A 5 45.03 -26.32 -7.44
C THR A 5 44.23 -27.55 -7.00
N PRO A 6 44.88 -28.60 -6.47
CA PRO A 6 44.20 -29.73 -5.84
C PRO A 6 43.18 -29.25 -4.81
N ASN A 7 41.93 -29.67 -4.96
CA ASN A 7 40.85 -29.28 -4.07
C ASN A 7 40.44 -30.46 -3.16
N THR A 8 40.58 -30.28 -1.85
CA THR A 8 40.28 -31.30 -0.83
C THR A 8 38.81 -31.71 -0.81
N THR A 9 37.90 -30.81 -1.18
CA THR A 9 36.46 -31.07 -1.30
C THR A 9 36.12 -31.99 -2.50
N TYR A 10 37.05 -32.14 -3.46
CA TYR A 10 36.85 -32.93 -4.68
C TYR A 10 37.99 -33.92 -4.95
N ASN A 11 38.32 -34.72 -3.93
CA ASN A 11 39.31 -35.80 -4.00
C ASN A 11 40.72 -35.34 -4.45
N ASN A 12 41.13 -34.12 -4.07
CA ASN A 12 42.42 -33.52 -4.44
C ASN A 12 42.69 -33.46 -5.95
N LYS A 13 41.65 -33.46 -6.79
CA LYS A 13 41.81 -33.32 -8.25
C LYS A 13 41.97 -31.85 -8.65
N LYS A 14 42.76 -31.60 -9.71
CA LYS A 14 42.88 -30.30 -10.39
C LYS A 14 42.50 -30.40 -11.87
N SER A 15 42.22 -29.27 -12.51
CA SER A 15 42.05 -29.20 -13.96
C SER A 15 43.37 -29.42 -14.71
N ALA A 16 43.30 -30.03 -15.89
CA ALA A 16 44.47 -30.23 -16.76
C ALA A 16 45.14 -28.90 -17.10
N ASP A 17 46.45 -28.82 -16.97
CA ASP A 17 47.21 -27.57 -17.12
C ASP A 17 47.04 -26.97 -18.53
N GLY A 18 46.88 -25.65 -18.60
CA GLY A 18 46.64 -24.90 -19.84
C GLY A 18 45.27 -25.11 -20.52
N LYS A 19 44.49 -26.13 -20.13
CA LYS A 19 43.17 -26.38 -20.72
C LYS A 19 42.11 -25.45 -20.12
N LYS A 20 41.21 -25.00 -20.99
CA LYS A 20 40.04 -24.17 -20.66
C LYS A 20 38.78 -24.78 -21.26
N LEU A 21 37.65 -24.63 -20.57
CA LEU A 21 36.34 -24.80 -21.16
C LEU A 21 35.96 -23.53 -21.91
N ASN A 22 35.71 -23.65 -23.22
CA ASN A 22 35.15 -22.56 -24.01
C ASN A 22 33.62 -22.70 -24.00
N LEU A 23 32.93 -21.66 -23.53
CA LEU A 23 31.47 -21.61 -23.44
C LEU A 23 30.94 -20.56 -24.41
N LYS A 24 30.14 -20.99 -25.38
CA LYS A 24 29.33 -20.09 -26.20
C LYS A 24 27.93 -19.98 -25.58
N MET A 25 27.55 -18.79 -25.14
CA MET A 25 26.25 -18.57 -24.51
C MET A 25 25.24 -18.15 -25.58
N GLU A 26 24.36 -19.07 -25.93
CA GLU A 26 23.22 -18.79 -26.81
C GLU A 26 22.11 -18.05 -26.06
N ASP A 27 21.18 -17.46 -26.82
CA ASP A 27 20.03 -16.74 -26.30
C ASP A 27 19.24 -17.57 -25.29
N GLY A 28 18.94 -17.00 -24.12
CA GLY A 28 18.21 -17.67 -23.03
C GLY A 28 19.05 -18.58 -22.13
N SER A 29 20.33 -18.79 -22.45
CA SER A 29 21.22 -19.63 -21.64
C SER A 29 21.50 -19.03 -20.27
N THR A 30 21.90 -19.88 -19.31
CA THR A 30 22.31 -19.47 -17.95
C THR A 30 23.63 -20.12 -17.58
N ILE A 31 24.58 -19.36 -17.02
CA ILE A 31 25.88 -19.91 -16.63
C ILE A 31 25.76 -20.77 -15.35
N PHE A 32 25.16 -20.22 -14.30
CA PHE A 32 25.02 -20.89 -13.00
C PHE A 32 23.55 -21.11 -12.63
N VAL A 33 23.24 -22.29 -12.10
CA VAL A 33 21.92 -22.61 -11.55
C VAL A 33 22.08 -23.18 -10.16
N THR A 34 21.48 -22.51 -9.18
CA THR A 34 21.54 -22.86 -7.76
C THR A 34 20.13 -23.17 -7.24
N TYR A 35 19.99 -24.35 -6.63
CA TYR A 35 18.73 -24.81 -6.06
C TYR A 35 18.92 -25.09 -4.57
N ASN A 36 18.27 -24.31 -3.71
CA ASN A 36 18.26 -24.55 -2.27
C ASN A 36 16.91 -25.13 -1.84
N LYS A 37 16.93 -26.16 -0.99
CA LYS A 37 15.70 -26.72 -0.42
C LYS A 37 15.07 -25.78 0.61
N ASN A 38 15.90 -25.19 1.45
CA ASN A 38 15.50 -24.30 2.54
C ASN A 38 16.38 -23.05 2.53
N ILE A 39 15.74 -21.88 2.51
CA ILE A 39 16.45 -20.59 2.52
C ILE A 39 17.14 -20.31 3.86
N ALA A 40 16.65 -20.91 4.95
CA ALA A 40 17.24 -20.75 6.27
C ALA A 40 18.66 -21.35 6.36
N ASP A 41 18.97 -22.33 5.49
CA ASP A 41 20.29 -22.97 5.43
C ASP A 41 21.33 -22.04 4.75
N ILE A 42 20.88 -20.95 4.12
CA ILE A 42 21.74 -19.98 3.44
C ILE A 42 22.13 -18.89 4.43
N THR A 43 23.38 -18.89 4.87
CA THR A 43 23.86 -17.98 5.93
C THR A 43 24.30 -16.62 5.41
N GLY A 44 24.85 -16.55 4.19
CA GLY A 44 25.38 -15.32 3.59
C GLY A 44 24.51 -14.74 2.48
N TYR A 45 24.68 -13.44 2.24
CA TYR A 45 24.16 -12.78 1.04
C TYR A 45 25.20 -12.85 -0.08
N GLN A 46 24.73 -13.15 -1.28
CA GLN A 46 25.49 -12.95 -2.50
C GLN A 46 25.44 -11.47 -2.86
N LYS A 47 26.61 -10.84 -3.00
CA LYS A 47 26.72 -9.40 -3.29
C LYS A 47 26.64 -9.14 -4.77
N LEU A 48 25.84 -8.17 -5.20
CA LEU A 48 25.71 -7.80 -6.61
C LEU A 48 27.06 -7.38 -7.23
N ASN A 49 27.91 -6.69 -6.46
CA ASN A 49 29.19 -6.21 -6.96
C ASN A 49 30.16 -7.36 -7.33
N SER A 50 29.98 -8.58 -6.80
CA SER A 50 30.82 -9.73 -7.17
C SER A 50 30.63 -10.17 -8.62
N TYR A 51 29.59 -9.70 -9.30
CA TYR A 51 29.30 -9.99 -10.71
C TYR A 51 29.79 -8.88 -11.66
N SER A 52 30.39 -7.80 -11.14
CA SER A 52 30.91 -6.70 -11.97
C SER A 52 32.04 -7.17 -12.91
N ASP A 53 32.84 -8.14 -12.48
CA ASP A 53 33.87 -8.79 -13.30
C ASP A 53 33.57 -10.28 -13.44
N LEU A 54 32.90 -10.63 -14.55
CA LEU A 54 32.56 -12.01 -14.86
C LEU A 54 33.79 -12.88 -15.10
N SER A 55 34.92 -12.32 -15.54
CA SER A 55 36.14 -13.09 -15.78
C SER A 55 36.76 -13.57 -14.47
N SER A 56 36.75 -12.72 -13.44
CA SER A 56 37.15 -13.07 -12.08
C SER A 56 36.23 -14.16 -11.50
N LEU A 57 34.91 -14.03 -11.68
CA LEU A 57 33.92 -15.01 -11.22
C LEU A 57 34.11 -16.39 -11.87
N LEU A 58 34.39 -16.42 -13.18
CA LEU A 58 34.61 -17.65 -13.95
C LEU A 58 35.98 -18.29 -13.70
N GLY A 59 36.94 -17.53 -13.18
CA GLY A 59 38.31 -17.96 -12.96
C GLY A 59 39.09 -18.20 -14.26
N LYS A 60 40.29 -18.80 -14.14
CA LYS A 60 41.25 -18.91 -15.26
C LYS A 60 40.90 -19.99 -16.30
N ARG A 61 39.92 -20.84 -15.99
CA ARG A 61 39.67 -22.12 -16.66
C ARG A 61 38.37 -22.17 -17.46
N VAL A 62 37.57 -21.12 -17.38
CA VAL A 62 36.39 -20.96 -18.22
C VAL A 62 36.58 -19.70 -19.05
N LYS A 63 36.36 -19.81 -20.36
CA LYS A 63 36.42 -18.70 -21.30
C LYS A 63 35.07 -18.59 -22.01
N LEU A 64 34.47 -17.40 -21.99
CA LEU A 64 33.32 -17.13 -22.81
C LEU A 64 33.75 -16.85 -24.25
N ASP A 65 33.04 -17.45 -25.19
CA ASP A 65 33.18 -17.16 -26.61
C ASP A 65 32.80 -15.68 -26.86
N PRO A 66 33.61 -14.89 -27.59
CA PRO A 66 33.33 -13.49 -27.88
C PRO A 66 31.99 -13.24 -28.59
N SER A 67 31.43 -14.25 -29.27
CA SER A 67 30.10 -14.18 -29.90
C SER A 67 28.93 -14.24 -28.90
N SER A 68 29.20 -14.55 -27.62
CA SER A 68 28.19 -14.61 -26.56
C SER A 68 27.59 -13.24 -26.27
N ASN A 69 26.30 -13.06 -26.53
CA ASN A 69 25.62 -11.77 -26.33
C ASN A 69 25.21 -11.57 -24.87
N SER A 70 25.91 -10.68 -24.15
CA SER A 70 25.67 -10.38 -22.73
C SER A 70 24.26 -9.88 -22.41
N LYS A 71 23.51 -9.37 -23.40
CA LYS A 71 22.11 -8.94 -23.24
C LYS A 71 21.12 -10.11 -23.23
N LYS A 72 21.56 -11.31 -23.62
CA LYS A 72 20.67 -12.42 -23.94
C LYS A 72 20.86 -13.68 -23.09
N TYR A 73 21.92 -13.76 -22.29
CA TYR A 73 22.12 -14.84 -21.33
C TYR A 73 22.11 -14.34 -19.88
N LYS A 74 21.73 -15.22 -18.96
CA LYS A 74 21.74 -14.99 -17.51
C LYS A 74 23.07 -15.45 -16.90
N ILE A 75 23.58 -14.70 -15.95
CA ILE A 75 24.76 -15.12 -15.18
C ILE A 75 24.35 -16.22 -14.20
N GLU A 76 23.29 -16.00 -13.44
CA GLU A 76 22.85 -16.97 -12.43
C GLU A 76 21.32 -17.00 -12.28
N LYS A 77 20.81 -18.21 -12.06
CA LYS A 77 19.45 -18.50 -11.60
C LYS A 77 19.49 -19.13 -10.22
N VAL A 78 18.79 -18.57 -9.25
CA VAL A 78 18.76 -19.07 -7.87
C VAL A 78 17.34 -19.26 -7.39
N LEU A 79 17.04 -20.45 -6.88
CA LEU A 79 15.83 -20.69 -6.10
C LEU A 79 16.18 -20.69 -4.60
N ARG A 80 15.47 -19.86 -3.81
CA ARG A 80 15.61 -19.75 -2.35
C ARG A 80 17.04 -19.35 -1.94
N GLY A 81 17.54 -18.26 -2.49
CA GLY A 81 18.83 -17.64 -2.16
C GLY A 81 18.70 -16.30 -1.43
N LYS A 82 19.84 -15.64 -1.20
CA LYS A 82 19.90 -14.30 -0.58
C LYS A 82 20.77 -13.38 -1.44
N LEU A 83 20.20 -12.30 -1.98
CA LEU A 83 20.88 -11.32 -2.83
C LEU A 83 20.96 -9.96 -2.12
N GLU A 84 22.16 -9.39 -2.06
CA GLU A 84 22.43 -8.05 -1.53
C GLU A 84 22.85 -7.14 -2.68
N LEU A 85 22.08 -6.08 -2.91
CA LEU A 85 22.40 -5.03 -3.86
C LEU A 85 23.26 -3.99 -3.13
N ASP A 86 24.56 -4.06 -3.38
CA ASP A 86 25.61 -3.19 -2.82
C ASP A 86 26.19 -2.22 -3.85
N LYS A 87 25.53 -2.07 -5.01
CA LYS A 87 25.90 -1.16 -6.10
C LYS A 87 24.66 -0.67 -6.85
N ASN A 88 24.75 0.53 -7.41
CA ASN A 88 23.69 1.14 -8.22
C ASN A 88 23.28 0.25 -9.41
N VAL A 89 21.99 0.26 -9.74
CA VAL A 89 21.37 -0.53 -10.79
C VAL A 89 20.59 0.37 -11.74
N ASN A 90 20.90 0.29 -13.03
CA ASN A 90 20.04 0.83 -14.08
C ASN A 90 19.19 -0.32 -14.66
N LEU A 91 17.88 -0.32 -14.39
CA LEU A 91 16.95 -1.36 -14.83
C LEU A 91 16.66 -1.35 -16.34
N ASP A 92 17.12 -0.30 -17.04
CA ASP A 92 17.00 -0.16 -18.49
C ASP A 92 18.23 -0.69 -19.22
N ASP A 93 19.36 -0.88 -18.51
CA ASP A 93 20.57 -1.47 -19.07
C ASP A 93 20.54 -3.00 -18.95
N ALA A 94 20.16 -3.68 -20.02
CA ALA A 94 20.13 -5.14 -20.09
C ALA A 94 21.51 -5.81 -19.81
N THR A 95 22.62 -5.08 -19.90
CA THR A 95 23.97 -5.62 -19.64
C THR A 95 24.38 -5.55 -18.17
N THR A 96 23.69 -4.72 -17.36
CA THR A 96 23.98 -4.61 -15.94
C THR A 96 23.82 -5.97 -15.25
N PRO A 97 24.69 -6.34 -14.30
CA PRO A 97 24.64 -7.66 -13.69
C PRO A 97 23.27 -8.01 -13.12
N TYR A 98 22.60 -7.07 -12.45
CA TYR A 98 21.28 -7.29 -11.84
C TYR A 98 20.24 -7.79 -12.84
N ASN A 99 20.17 -7.18 -14.04
CA ASN A 99 19.22 -7.58 -15.08
C ASN A 99 19.56 -8.95 -15.71
N ARG A 100 20.73 -9.50 -15.38
CA ARG A 100 21.23 -10.80 -15.82
C ARG A 100 21.20 -11.85 -14.70
N LEU A 101 20.70 -11.50 -13.52
CA LEU A 101 20.39 -12.44 -12.44
C LEU A 101 18.89 -12.78 -12.44
N GLU A 102 18.54 -13.93 -11.89
CA GLU A 102 17.16 -14.35 -11.68
C GLU A 102 17.08 -15.08 -10.34
N TYR A 103 16.53 -14.40 -9.34
CA TYR A 103 16.34 -14.93 -7.99
C TYR A 103 14.85 -15.15 -7.76
N LEU A 104 14.47 -16.36 -7.37
CA LEU A 104 13.09 -16.79 -7.14
C LEU A 104 12.91 -17.25 -5.70
N SER A 105 11.78 -16.91 -5.09
CA SER A 105 11.45 -17.24 -3.69
C SER A 105 12.62 -16.99 -2.73
N SER A 106 13.27 -15.84 -2.91
CA SER A 106 14.55 -15.48 -2.33
C SER A 106 14.45 -14.24 -1.44
N TRP A 107 15.51 -13.98 -0.67
CA TRP A 107 15.66 -12.70 0.01
C TRP A 107 16.42 -11.73 -0.88
N VAL A 108 15.91 -10.51 -1.00
CA VAL A 108 16.56 -9.44 -1.75
C VAL A 108 16.66 -8.20 -0.86
N LYS A 109 17.88 -7.71 -0.65
CA LYS A 109 18.18 -6.53 0.16
C LYS A 109 18.83 -5.44 -0.69
N VAL A 110 18.25 -4.25 -0.69
CA VAL A 110 18.88 -3.03 -1.23
C VAL A 110 19.59 -2.32 -0.09
N ASN A 111 20.89 -2.08 -0.24
CA ASN A 111 21.67 -1.36 0.77
C ASN A 111 21.40 0.14 0.74
N SER A 112 21.67 0.79 1.88
CA SER A 112 21.63 2.25 1.95
C SER A 112 22.62 2.87 0.96
N GLY A 113 22.24 4.00 0.36
CA GLY A 113 23.01 4.69 -0.67
C GLY A 113 22.96 4.07 -2.07
N VAL A 114 22.42 2.85 -2.22
CA VAL A 114 22.25 2.21 -3.54
C VAL A 114 21.01 2.74 -4.23
N ASN A 115 21.16 3.09 -5.51
CA ASN A 115 20.10 3.60 -6.37
C ASN A 115 19.70 2.55 -7.40
N MET A 116 18.41 2.25 -7.49
CA MET A 116 17.81 1.49 -8.59
C MET A 116 16.94 2.42 -9.42
N THR A 117 17.25 2.58 -10.71
CA THR A 117 16.58 3.58 -11.56
C THR A 117 15.99 2.99 -12.83
N SER A 118 14.86 3.53 -13.27
CA SER A 118 14.31 3.29 -14.61
C SER A 118 13.44 4.47 -15.08
N ASN A 119 13.45 4.72 -16.38
CA ASN A 119 12.48 5.59 -17.05
C ASN A 119 11.54 4.85 -18.02
N SER A 120 11.72 3.55 -18.19
CA SER A 120 10.91 2.73 -19.09
C SER A 120 9.62 2.29 -18.41
N ALA A 121 8.56 2.11 -19.21
CA ALA A 121 7.28 1.61 -18.72
C ALA A 121 7.35 0.11 -18.34
N ASN A 122 6.39 -0.33 -17.51
CA ASN A 122 6.18 -1.72 -17.12
C ASN A 122 7.39 -2.36 -16.42
N LYS A 123 8.07 -1.58 -15.56
CA LYS A 123 9.26 -2.05 -14.84
C LYS A 123 8.90 -2.44 -13.41
N VAL A 124 9.46 -3.56 -12.96
CA VAL A 124 9.41 -3.95 -11.55
C VAL A 124 10.83 -3.95 -11.03
N ALA A 125 11.11 -3.12 -10.02
CA ALA A 125 12.46 -3.05 -9.47
C ALA A 125 12.82 -4.35 -8.76
N ILE A 126 11.99 -4.81 -7.82
CA ILE A 126 12.17 -6.11 -7.13
C ILE A 126 10.82 -6.81 -7.01
N PHE A 127 10.75 -8.05 -7.47
CA PHE A 127 9.64 -8.96 -7.21
C PHE A 127 10.14 -10.24 -6.55
N GLN A 128 9.46 -10.71 -5.52
CA GLN A 128 9.66 -12.05 -4.97
C GLN A 128 8.32 -12.71 -4.61
N GLY A 129 8.11 -13.91 -5.14
CA GLY A 129 6.98 -14.76 -4.79
C GLY A 129 7.45 -16.01 -4.08
N ASN A 130 6.73 -16.43 -3.04
CA ASN A 130 6.97 -17.72 -2.41
C ASN A 130 6.48 -18.86 -3.32
N THR A 131 6.99 -20.08 -3.08
CA THR A 131 6.64 -21.25 -3.87
C THR A 131 6.32 -22.43 -2.98
N LYS A 132 5.47 -23.34 -3.48
CA LYS A 132 5.16 -24.58 -2.77
C LYS A 132 6.44 -25.39 -2.54
N ARG A 133 6.43 -26.21 -1.48
CA ARG A 133 7.50 -27.18 -1.27
C ARG A 133 7.38 -28.28 -2.33
N GLU A 134 8.51 -28.90 -2.65
CA GLU A 134 8.52 -30.05 -3.55
C GLU A 134 7.73 -31.22 -2.96
N ALA A 135 7.23 -32.09 -3.83
CA ALA A 135 6.61 -33.34 -3.42
C ALA A 135 7.56 -34.15 -2.50
N GLY A 136 7.03 -34.64 -1.39
CA GLY A 136 7.81 -35.41 -0.40
C GLY A 136 8.75 -34.58 0.48
N SER A 137 8.70 -33.24 0.41
CA SER A 137 9.46 -32.39 1.33
C SER A 137 9.05 -32.64 2.79
N LYS A 138 10.05 -32.74 3.68
CA LYS A 138 9.86 -32.83 5.14
C LYS A 138 9.88 -31.46 5.83
N LEU A 139 10.03 -30.37 5.08
CA LEU A 139 10.01 -29.00 5.62
C LEU A 139 8.58 -28.57 5.96
N SER A 140 8.44 -27.64 6.89
CA SER A 140 7.15 -27.02 7.15
C SER A 140 6.60 -26.32 5.90
N ALA A 141 5.27 -26.17 5.86
CA ALA A 141 4.59 -25.37 4.86
C ALA A 141 5.23 -23.96 4.74
N PRO A 142 5.26 -23.37 3.53
CA PRO A 142 5.84 -22.04 3.35
C PRO A 142 5.12 -20.99 4.21
N LYS A 143 5.88 -20.00 4.68
CA LYS A 143 5.38 -18.86 5.45
C LYS A 143 5.79 -17.55 4.76
N ALA A 144 5.07 -16.46 5.02
CA ALA A 144 5.39 -15.15 4.45
C ALA A 144 6.86 -14.73 4.72
N ASP A 145 7.37 -14.98 5.92
CA ASP A 145 8.75 -14.62 6.29
C ASP A 145 9.86 -15.47 5.64
N ASP A 146 9.50 -16.54 4.92
CA ASP A 146 10.46 -17.31 4.12
C ASP A 146 10.98 -16.49 2.92
N VAL A 147 10.24 -15.46 2.49
CA VAL A 147 10.61 -14.56 1.40
C VAL A 147 10.67 -13.13 1.92
N GLN A 148 11.78 -12.44 1.73
CA GLN A 148 11.99 -11.09 2.26
C GLN A 148 12.50 -10.13 1.20
N VAL A 149 11.79 -9.02 1.02
CA VAL A 149 12.23 -7.90 0.20
C VAL A 149 12.47 -6.71 1.11
N LEU A 150 13.72 -6.29 1.25
CA LEU A 150 14.13 -5.19 2.12
C LEU A 150 14.75 -4.07 1.31
N ASN A 151 14.13 -2.89 1.30
CA ASN A 151 14.69 -1.68 0.71
C ASN A 151 15.22 -0.74 1.79
N ASN A 152 16.54 -0.52 1.83
CA ASN A 152 17.16 0.58 2.58
C ASN A 152 17.74 1.68 1.68
N GLY A 153 17.69 1.48 0.35
CA GLY A 153 18.26 2.37 -0.64
C GLY A 153 17.21 3.29 -1.27
N ASN A 154 17.46 3.67 -2.53
CA ASN A 154 16.58 4.52 -3.31
C ASN A 154 16.11 3.78 -4.58
N ILE A 155 14.80 3.72 -4.79
CA ILE A 155 14.19 3.17 -6.01
C ILE A 155 13.48 4.31 -6.73
N THR A 156 13.85 4.61 -7.97
CA THR A 156 13.26 5.69 -8.77
C THR A 156 12.76 5.16 -10.11
N LEU A 157 11.46 5.16 -10.30
CA LEU A 157 10.76 4.67 -11.48
C LEU A 157 9.86 5.78 -12.05
N THR A 158 10.23 6.31 -13.22
CA THR A 158 9.46 7.40 -13.88
C THR A 158 8.61 6.91 -15.05
N GLY A 159 8.82 5.67 -15.50
CA GLY A 159 8.00 5.05 -16.55
C GLY A 159 6.66 4.55 -16.03
N LYS A 160 5.64 4.59 -16.90
CA LYS A 160 4.26 4.20 -16.57
C LYS A 160 4.14 2.75 -16.11
N ASN A 161 3.11 2.44 -15.31
CA ASN A 161 2.76 1.09 -14.86
C ASN A 161 3.93 0.32 -14.22
N SER A 162 4.81 1.04 -13.51
CA SER A 162 5.98 0.44 -12.87
C SER A 162 5.73 0.22 -11.38
N ALA A 163 6.38 -0.78 -10.80
CA ALA A 163 6.29 -1.12 -9.39
C ALA A 163 7.67 -1.10 -8.72
N GLY A 164 7.78 -0.42 -7.58
CA GLY A 164 9.02 -0.41 -6.78
C GLY A 164 9.32 -1.79 -6.22
N LEU A 165 8.51 -2.23 -5.26
CA LEU A 165 8.62 -3.54 -4.63
C LEU A 165 7.36 -4.34 -4.87
N ALA A 166 7.48 -5.63 -5.09
CA ALA A 166 6.34 -6.52 -5.27
C ALA A 166 6.55 -7.86 -4.56
N THR A 167 5.51 -8.34 -3.86
CA THR A 167 5.55 -9.63 -3.16
C THR A 167 4.26 -10.44 -3.34
N SER A 168 4.42 -11.77 -3.39
CA SER A 168 3.32 -12.75 -3.29
C SER A 168 3.69 -13.79 -2.23
N PHE A 169 2.92 -13.83 -1.14
CA PHE A 169 3.22 -14.56 0.09
C PHE A 169 4.63 -14.33 0.64
N GLY A 170 5.04 -13.06 0.73
CA GLY A 170 6.33 -12.63 1.24
C GLY A 170 6.22 -11.47 2.23
N THR A 171 7.31 -11.16 2.91
CA THR A 171 7.44 -9.94 3.73
C THR A 171 8.19 -8.87 2.95
N VAL A 172 7.59 -7.69 2.80
CA VAL A 172 8.21 -6.51 2.18
C VAL A 172 8.38 -5.40 3.21
N THR A 173 9.61 -4.93 3.36
CA THR A 173 9.97 -3.82 4.25
C THR A 173 10.63 -2.70 3.46
N ASN A 174 10.01 -1.52 3.46
CA ASN A 174 10.60 -0.30 2.92
C ASN A 174 11.06 0.59 4.08
N ALA A 175 12.38 0.69 4.26
CA ALA A 175 13.02 1.64 5.16
C ALA A 175 13.72 2.79 4.42
N GLY A 176 13.96 2.63 3.12
CA GLY A 176 14.54 3.64 2.24
C GLY A 176 13.49 4.51 1.53
N ASN A 177 13.83 4.94 0.31
CA ASN A 177 12.98 5.78 -0.52
C ASN A 177 12.50 5.01 -1.75
N ILE A 178 11.22 5.17 -2.08
CA ILE A 178 10.63 4.73 -3.35
C ILE A 178 9.97 5.94 -4.01
N SER A 179 10.35 6.28 -5.22
CA SER A 179 9.68 7.27 -6.08
C SER A 179 9.18 6.54 -7.33
N SER A 180 7.90 6.18 -7.34
CA SER A 180 7.23 5.50 -8.46
C SER A 180 6.25 6.46 -9.13
N THR A 181 6.80 7.45 -9.84
CA THR A 181 6.08 8.65 -10.26
C THR A 181 5.57 8.63 -11.69
N GLY A 182 5.84 7.56 -12.45
CA GLY A 182 5.14 7.29 -13.69
C GLY A 182 3.62 7.13 -13.46
N GLU A 183 2.82 7.43 -14.48
CA GLU A 183 1.36 7.22 -14.42
C GLU A 183 1.04 5.75 -14.07
N ASN A 184 0.07 5.54 -13.17
CA ASN A 184 -0.27 4.22 -12.62
C ASN A 184 0.90 3.52 -11.90
N GLY A 185 1.90 4.27 -11.43
CA GLY A 185 3.02 3.72 -10.67
C GLY A 185 2.59 3.17 -9.31
N VAL A 186 3.22 2.08 -8.88
CA VAL A 186 2.99 1.46 -7.58
C VAL A 186 4.26 1.50 -6.74
N GLY A 187 4.18 2.00 -5.51
CA GLY A 187 5.32 1.96 -4.59
C GLY A 187 5.62 0.52 -4.15
N ILE A 188 4.64 -0.07 -3.45
CA ILE A 188 4.66 -1.46 -3.00
C ILE A 188 3.39 -2.16 -3.47
N TYR A 189 3.56 -3.30 -4.15
CA TYR A 189 2.50 -4.23 -4.49
C TYR A 189 2.60 -5.48 -3.60
N ALA A 190 1.51 -5.90 -2.96
CA ALA A 190 1.52 -7.03 -2.05
C ALA A 190 0.27 -7.89 -2.22
N ALA A 191 0.48 -9.20 -2.37
CA ALA A 191 -0.60 -10.16 -2.53
C ALA A 191 -0.40 -11.45 -1.75
N ASP A 192 -1.45 -12.27 -1.62
CA ASP A 192 -1.39 -13.63 -1.09
C ASP A 192 -0.83 -13.72 0.33
N SER A 193 -1.46 -13.06 1.30
CA SER A 193 -0.98 -13.02 2.70
C SER A 193 0.40 -12.37 2.87
N SER A 194 0.86 -11.57 1.90
CA SER A 194 2.09 -10.79 2.07
C SER A 194 1.97 -9.78 3.21
N ILE A 195 3.10 -9.49 3.85
CA ILE A 195 3.21 -8.56 4.98
C ILE A 195 3.95 -7.31 4.52
N VAL A 196 3.26 -6.17 4.51
CA VAL A 196 3.83 -4.87 4.14
C VAL A 196 4.21 -4.06 5.37
N LYS A 197 5.46 -3.60 5.42
CA LYS A 197 5.99 -2.68 6.43
C LYS A 197 6.64 -1.47 5.77
N ASN A 198 5.98 -0.32 5.77
CA ASN A 198 6.57 0.95 5.33
C ASN A 198 7.00 1.78 6.54
N THR A 199 8.31 1.96 6.71
CA THR A 199 8.91 2.87 7.69
C THR A 199 9.66 4.02 7.02
N GLY A 200 9.99 3.88 5.73
CA GLY A 200 10.65 4.89 4.91
C GLY A 200 9.66 5.80 4.18
N SER A 201 10.04 6.25 2.98
CA SER A 201 9.26 7.18 2.16
C SER A 201 8.80 6.53 0.85
N ILE A 202 7.55 6.82 0.45
CA ILE A 202 7.00 6.44 -0.85
C ILE A 202 6.38 7.67 -1.51
N GLU A 203 6.76 7.94 -2.75
CA GLU A 203 6.18 8.96 -3.61
C GLU A 203 5.55 8.33 -4.85
N VAL A 204 4.33 8.73 -5.19
CA VAL A 204 3.62 8.25 -6.38
C VAL A 204 3.09 9.37 -7.26
N GLY A 205 2.98 9.08 -8.56
CA GLY A 205 2.46 10.01 -9.56
C GLY A 205 0.95 9.89 -9.77
N ALA A 206 0.44 10.52 -10.83
CA ALA A 206 -0.97 10.47 -11.21
C ALA A 206 -1.47 9.01 -11.37
N LYS A 207 -2.66 8.74 -10.85
CA LYS A 207 -3.28 7.39 -10.76
C LYS A 207 -2.42 6.34 -10.05
N GLY A 208 -1.33 6.77 -9.40
CA GLY A 208 -0.43 5.88 -8.69
C GLY A 208 -0.95 5.48 -7.32
N THR A 209 -0.45 4.36 -6.81
CA THR A 209 -0.81 3.83 -5.49
C THR A 209 0.46 3.56 -4.69
N ALA A 210 0.63 4.20 -3.54
CA ALA A 210 1.86 4.00 -2.76
C ALA A 210 1.95 2.58 -2.18
N ILE A 211 0.86 2.06 -1.59
CA ILE A 211 0.75 0.66 -1.19
C ILE A 211 -0.53 0.06 -1.78
N PHE A 212 -0.37 -0.88 -2.70
CA PHE A 212 -1.46 -1.64 -3.31
C PHE A 212 -1.45 -3.05 -2.72
N ALA A 213 -2.51 -3.42 -1.99
CA ALA A 213 -2.63 -4.72 -1.37
C ALA A 213 -3.94 -5.42 -1.76
N GLU A 214 -3.83 -6.67 -2.20
CA GLU A 214 -4.96 -7.52 -2.60
C GLU A 214 -4.77 -8.97 -2.15
N ASN A 215 -5.82 -9.78 -2.22
CA ASN A 215 -5.77 -11.16 -1.73
C ASN A 215 -4.90 -12.07 -2.60
N ASP A 216 -4.84 -11.82 -3.91
CA ASP A 216 -4.28 -12.77 -4.87
C ASP A 216 -3.69 -12.06 -6.08
N LEU A 217 -2.41 -12.32 -6.35
CA LEU A 217 -1.77 -11.88 -7.58
C LEU A 217 -2.20 -12.80 -8.71
N LYS A 218 -2.93 -12.25 -9.69
CA LYS A 218 -3.33 -12.98 -10.90
C LYS A 218 -2.43 -12.63 -12.07
N ILE A 219 -1.83 -13.63 -12.70
CA ILE A 219 -1.00 -13.47 -13.91
C ILE A 219 -1.71 -14.18 -15.06
N GLY A 220 -2.06 -13.43 -16.11
CA GLY A 220 -2.84 -13.96 -17.24
C GLY A 220 -4.22 -14.51 -16.82
N GLY A 221 -4.82 -13.95 -15.77
CA GLY A 221 -6.09 -14.41 -15.20
C GLY A 221 -5.98 -15.56 -14.19
N ASN A 222 -4.81 -16.19 -14.07
CA ASN A 222 -4.60 -17.33 -13.18
C ASN A 222 -4.07 -16.87 -11.82
N SER A 223 -4.67 -17.41 -10.75
CA SER A 223 -4.18 -17.25 -9.38
C SER A 223 -2.75 -17.76 -9.25
N THR A 224 -1.88 -16.96 -8.64
CA THR A 224 -0.53 -17.41 -8.23
C THR A 224 -0.46 -17.75 -6.75
N ALA A 225 -1.56 -17.55 -6.03
CA ALA A 225 -1.60 -17.58 -4.59
C ALA A 225 -1.45 -19.00 -4.02
N ILE A 226 -0.47 -19.19 -3.15
CA ILE A 226 -0.17 -20.45 -2.46
C ILE A 226 -0.51 -20.40 -0.97
N SER A 227 -0.73 -19.22 -0.38
CA SER A 227 -1.17 -19.13 1.01
C SER A 227 -2.60 -19.66 1.18
N ASN A 228 -2.88 -20.19 2.36
CA ASN A 228 -4.20 -20.74 2.67
C ASN A 228 -5.26 -19.65 2.83
N ASN A 229 -4.92 -18.56 3.50
CA ASN A 229 -5.89 -17.54 3.90
C ASN A 229 -6.04 -16.39 2.91
N LYS A 230 -4.98 -16.05 2.16
CA LYS A 230 -4.95 -14.93 1.21
C LYS A 230 -5.26 -13.60 1.90
N ASP A 231 -4.70 -13.43 3.09
CA ASP A 231 -4.89 -12.25 3.92
C ASP A 231 -4.26 -10.99 3.29
N ILE A 232 -4.68 -9.82 3.76
CA ILE A 232 -4.06 -8.53 3.47
C ILE A 232 -3.49 -7.95 4.77
N ASN A 233 -2.19 -7.64 4.80
CA ASN A 233 -1.51 -7.17 5.99
C ASN A 233 -0.65 -5.94 5.67
N VAL A 234 -1.12 -4.74 6.04
CA VAL A 234 -0.42 -3.48 5.77
C VAL A 234 -0.13 -2.74 7.06
N THR A 235 1.14 -2.34 7.25
CA THR A 235 1.56 -1.41 8.30
C THR A 235 2.35 -0.24 7.69
N ASN A 236 1.86 0.98 7.91
CA ASN A 236 2.49 2.22 7.48
C ASN A 236 2.81 3.11 8.69
N THR A 237 4.09 3.16 9.07
CA THR A 237 4.64 4.08 10.09
C THR A 237 5.49 5.18 9.43
N GLY A 238 5.80 5.05 8.13
CA GLY A 238 6.60 6.00 7.37
C GLY A 238 5.78 7.09 6.67
N THR A 239 6.37 7.67 5.63
CA THR A 239 5.78 8.77 4.86
C THR A 239 5.30 8.26 3.50
N ILE A 240 4.10 8.69 3.11
CA ILE A 240 3.56 8.54 1.77
C ILE A 240 3.22 9.93 1.25
N LYS A 241 3.63 10.25 0.03
CA LYS A 241 3.30 11.51 -0.64
C LYS A 241 2.90 11.32 -2.09
N ALA A 242 2.15 12.27 -2.62
CA ALA A 242 1.94 12.40 -4.06
C ALA A 242 2.98 13.35 -4.67
N LYS A 243 3.38 13.07 -5.91
CA LYS A 243 4.05 14.04 -6.75
C LYS A 243 3.11 15.21 -7.03
N ASP A 244 3.65 16.42 -7.04
CA ASP A 244 2.87 17.65 -7.26
C ASP A 244 1.97 17.58 -8.50
N ASN A 245 0.78 18.16 -8.37
CA ASN A 245 -0.23 18.25 -9.42
C ASN A 245 -0.75 16.89 -9.94
N SER A 246 -0.54 15.81 -9.19
CA SER A 246 -1.10 14.50 -9.53
C SER A 246 -2.62 14.46 -9.32
N THR A 247 -3.28 13.54 -10.03
CA THR A 247 -4.72 13.28 -9.88
C THR A 247 -4.96 11.79 -9.67
N GLY A 248 -6.00 11.44 -8.91
CA GLY A 248 -6.41 10.03 -8.77
C GLY A 248 -5.45 9.15 -7.98
N THR A 249 -4.64 9.72 -7.09
CA THR A 249 -3.62 8.96 -6.34
C THR A 249 -4.23 8.24 -5.15
N TYR A 250 -3.65 7.10 -4.77
CA TYR A 250 -3.98 6.37 -3.55
C TYR A 250 -2.76 6.31 -2.63
N GLY A 251 -2.94 6.63 -1.36
CA GLY A 251 -1.90 6.36 -0.36
C GLY A 251 -1.84 4.86 -0.07
N ILE A 252 -2.91 4.32 0.50
CA ILE A 252 -3.08 2.88 0.75
C ILE A 252 -4.35 2.42 0.05
N TYR A 253 -4.25 1.36 -0.74
CA TYR A 253 -5.39 0.65 -1.31
C TYR A 253 -5.40 -0.78 -0.80
N ALA A 254 -6.43 -1.13 -0.03
CA ALA A 254 -6.62 -2.49 0.50
C ALA A 254 -8.06 -2.94 0.22
N LYS A 255 -8.22 -3.90 -0.70
CA LYS A 255 -9.52 -4.46 -1.06
C LYS A 255 -9.54 -5.95 -0.78
N ASN A 256 -10.29 -6.33 0.25
CA ASN A 256 -10.47 -7.73 0.60
C ASN A 256 -11.68 -8.31 -0.14
N ASP A 257 -11.40 -9.15 -1.12
CA ASP A 257 -12.36 -9.86 -1.95
C ASP A 257 -12.96 -11.05 -1.19
N LYS A 258 -13.93 -10.73 -0.34
CA LYS A 258 -14.71 -11.72 0.43
C LYS A 258 -15.59 -12.61 -0.44
N THR A 259 -15.83 -12.24 -1.70
CA THR A 259 -16.61 -13.07 -2.65
C THR A 259 -15.81 -14.30 -3.05
N ASN A 260 -14.53 -14.13 -3.38
CA ASN A 260 -13.65 -15.24 -3.76
C ASN A 260 -12.90 -15.86 -2.57
N TYR A 261 -12.70 -15.09 -1.49
CA TYR A 261 -11.88 -15.50 -0.35
C TYR A 261 -12.62 -15.21 0.98
N ALA A 262 -13.71 -15.95 1.24
CA ALA A 262 -14.60 -15.72 2.37
C ALA A 262 -13.90 -15.63 3.75
N ASN A 263 -12.84 -16.43 3.95
CA ASN A 263 -12.09 -16.49 5.20
C ASN A 263 -10.92 -15.49 5.28
N ALA A 264 -10.57 -14.81 4.18
CA ALA A 264 -9.44 -13.89 4.14
C ALA A 264 -9.68 -12.69 5.08
N THR A 265 -8.69 -12.38 5.91
CA THR A 265 -8.69 -11.18 6.74
C THR A 265 -7.96 -10.04 6.05
N SER A 266 -8.28 -8.80 6.42
CA SER A 266 -7.57 -7.63 5.93
C SER A 266 -7.37 -6.63 7.07
N THR A 267 -6.10 -6.34 7.36
CA THR A 267 -5.69 -5.44 8.43
C THR A 267 -4.80 -4.35 7.85
N VAL A 268 -5.20 -3.10 8.09
CA VAL A 268 -4.43 -1.91 7.73
C VAL A 268 -4.14 -1.10 9.00
N LYS A 269 -2.87 -0.89 9.30
CA LYS A 269 -2.41 -0.08 10.44
C LYS A 269 -1.66 1.13 9.93
N HIS A 270 -2.12 2.32 10.26
CA HIS A 270 -1.50 3.57 9.88
C HIS A 270 -1.16 4.42 11.12
N SER A 271 0.12 4.77 11.26
CA SER A 271 0.65 5.64 12.32
C SER A 271 1.67 6.66 11.83
N GLY A 272 2.05 6.59 10.54
CA GLY A 272 2.96 7.54 9.90
C GLY A 272 2.26 8.79 9.35
N ASN A 273 2.72 9.27 8.20
CA ASN A 273 2.17 10.44 7.52
C ASN A 273 1.76 10.11 6.08
N ILE A 274 0.53 10.43 5.70
CA ILE A 274 0.05 10.42 4.32
C ILE A 274 -0.24 11.86 3.90
N ASP A 275 0.54 12.38 2.97
CA ASP A 275 0.39 13.74 2.46
C ASP A 275 0.13 13.76 0.95
N LEU A 276 -1.15 13.84 0.60
CA LEU A 276 -1.64 13.99 -0.76
C LEU A 276 -2.21 15.41 -0.98
N SER A 277 -1.79 16.39 -0.18
CA SER A 277 -2.31 17.77 -0.24
C SER A 277 -2.05 18.45 -1.59
N ASN A 278 -0.95 18.09 -2.25
CA ASN A 278 -0.57 18.61 -3.58
C ASN A 278 -1.22 17.84 -4.75
N ALA A 279 -2.10 16.88 -4.47
CA ALA A 279 -2.84 16.11 -5.46
C ALA A 279 -4.35 16.37 -5.38
N LYS A 280 -5.07 16.05 -6.45
CA LYS A 280 -6.54 16.20 -6.54
C LYS A 280 -7.22 14.86 -6.76
N SER A 281 -8.51 14.77 -6.46
CA SER A 281 -9.32 13.58 -6.73
C SER A 281 -8.69 12.29 -6.20
N SER A 282 -8.01 12.37 -5.05
CA SER A 282 -7.17 11.31 -4.51
C SER A 282 -7.82 10.67 -3.29
N VAL A 283 -7.30 9.52 -2.86
CA VAL A 283 -7.73 8.83 -1.65
C VAL A 283 -6.54 8.56 -0.75
N GLY A 284 -6.56 9.06 0.49
CA GLY A 284 -5.50 8.78 1.46
C GLY A 284 -5.42 7.29 1.78
N ILE A 285 -6.51 6.74 2.30
CA ILE A 285 -6.65 5.31 2.63
C ILE A 285 -7.97 4.79 2.07
N TYR A 286 -7.91 3.79 1.20
CA TYR A 286 -9.05 3.01 0.76
C TYR A 286 -9.06 1.63 1.41
N THR A 287 -10.19 1.26 2.00
CA THR A 287 -10.41 -0.06 2.61
C THR A 287 -11.77 -0.63 2.20
N GLU A 288 -11.78 -1.90 1.81
CA GLU A 288 -13.01 -2.68 1.60
C GLU A 288 -12.92 -4.02 2.35
N ASN A 289 -13.96 -4.38 3.11
CA ASN A 289 -14.01 -5.57 3.96
C ASN A 289 -12.77 -5.75 4.86
N SER A 290 -12.31 -4.65 5.46
CA SER A 290 -11.04 -4.58 6.20
C SER A 290 -11.22 -4.03 7.61
N ALA A 291 -10.19 -4.18 8.44
CA ALA A 291 -10.04 -3.50 9.72
C ALA A 291 -8.91 -2.45 9.60
N LEU A 292 -9.27 -1.18 9.71
CA LEU A 292 -8.36 -0.04 9.70
C LEU A 292 -8.15 0.48 11.13
N THR A 293 -6.90 0.53 11.58
CA THR A 293 -6.51 1.33 12.75
C THR A 293 -5.65 2.49 12.30
N SER A 294 -6.09 3.72 12.58
CA SER A 294 -5.38 4.94 12.22
C SER A 294 -5.03 5.77 13.46
N SER A 295 -3.78 6.18 13.54
CA SER A 295 -3.21 7.10 14.55
C SER A 295 -2.29 8.15 13.92
N GLY A 296 -2.01 8.01 12.61
CA GLY A 296 -1.15 8.89 11.84
C GLY A 296 -1.89 10.08 11.24
N ASN A 297 -1.13 10.95 10.58
CA ASN A 297 -1.68 12.14 9.92
C ASN A 297 -2.08 11.83 8.46
N VAL A 298 -3.20 12.39 8.02
CA VAL A 298 -3.68 12.26 6.64
C VAL A 298 -4.07 13.64 6.10
N SER A 299 -3.38 14.11 5.07
CA SER A 299 -3.67 15.36 4.38
C SER A 299 -4.07 15.07 2.93
N VAL A 300 -5.15 15.67 2.46
CA VAL A 300 -5.61 15.51 1.07
C VAL A 300 -5.97 16.84 0.43
N GLY A 301 -5.66 16.97 -0.87
CA GLY A 301 -6.01 18.15 -1.67
C GLY A 301 -7.42 18.07 -2.23
N LYS A 302 -7.79 19.02 -3.09
CA LYS A 302 -9.18 19.21 -3.59
C LYS A 302 -9.82 17.94 -4.18
N ASP A 303 -11.14 17.80 -3.99
CA ASP A 303 -12.00 16.73 -4.54
C ASP A 303 -11.60 15.33 -4.07
N SER A 304 -10.90 15.23 -2.94
CA SER A 304 -10.31 13.99 -2.43
C SER A 304 -11.06 13.42 -1.23
N ILE A 305 -10.64 12.23 -0.79
CA ILE A 305 -11.14 11.56 0.39
C ILE A 305 -9.95 11.16 1.28
N ALA A 306 -9.89 11.57 2.54
CA ALA A 306 -8.81 11.14 3.42
C ALA A 306 -8.91 9.65 3.74
N VAL A 307 -10.10 9.17 4.13
CA VAL A 307 -10.38 7.74 4.36
C VAL A 307 -11.69 7.34 3.68
N SER A 308 -11.61 6.38 2.76
CA SER A 308 -12.75 5.75 2.12
C SER A 308 -12.87 4.31 2.61
N ALA A 309 -13.87 4.05 3.44
CA ALA A 309 -14.11 2.76 4.09
C ALA A 309 -15.43 2.18 3.62
N LYS A 310 -15.36 1.02 2.95
CA LYS A 310 -16.53 0.26 2.49
C LYS A 310 -16.65 -1.04 3.28
N ASN A 311 -17.79 -1.27 3.94
CA ASN A 311 -18.02 -2.46 4.79
C ASN A 311 -16.78 -2.82 5.65
N SER A 312 -16.18 -1.82 6.30
CA SER A 312 -14.92 -1.95 7.01
C SER A 312 -15.04 -1.41 8.44
N ASP A 313 -14.34 -2.06 9.37
CA ASP A 313 -14.14 -1.53 10.71
C ASP A 313 -13.06 -0.45 10.67
N VAL A 314 -13.33 0.70 11.30
CA VAL A 314 -12.39 1.82 11.38
C VAL A 314 -12.24 2.23 12.83
N ASP A 315 -11.01 2.30 13.30
CA ASP A 315 -10.64 2.81 14.63
C ASP A 315 -9.60 3.92 14.49
N VAL A 316 -10.02 5.17 14.72
CA VAL A 316 -9.17 6.35 14.76
C VAL A 316 -8.82 6.65 16.21
N THR A 317 -7.55 6.46 16.54
CA THR A 317 -7.02 6.50 17.91
C THR A 317 -6.18 7.74 18.20
N ALA A 318 -5.73 8.44 17.16
CA ALA A 318 -5.00 9.71 17.22
C ALA A 318 -4.91 10.31 15.81
N GLY A 319 -4.05 11.32 15.63
CA GLY A 319 -3.67 11.87 14.33
C GLY A 319 -4.47 13.11 13.93
N THR A 320 -3.95 13.81 12.92
CA THR A 320 -4.57 15.01 12.34
C THR A 320 -4.96 14.76 10.89
N TYR A 321 -6.21 15.08 10.56
CA TYR A 321 -6.76 14.96 9.22
C TYR A 321 -6.97 16.35 8.62
N ASN A 322 -6.21 16.70 7.58
CA ASN A 322 -6.27 18.01 6.93
C ASN A 322 -7.10 17.91 5.64
N ILE A 323 -8.27 18.55 5.65
CA ILE A 323 -9.29 18.40 4.63
C ILE A 323 -9.59 19.77 4.03
N ASN A 324 -9.61 19.88 2.70
CA ASN A 324 -9.99 21.11 2.01
C ASN A 324 -10.77 20.78 0.73
N LYS A 325 -12.02 21.26 0.61
CA LYS A 325 -12.92 20.96 -0.51
C LYS A 325 -12.99 19.46 -0.80
N SER A 326 -13.08 18.67 0.26
CA SER A 326 -12.84 17.22 0.28
C SER A 326 -13.59 16.55 1.44
N ILE A 327 -13.54 15.21 1.47
CA ILE A 327 -14.20 14.40 2.51
C ILE A 327 -13.14 13.85 3.48
N ALA A 328 -13.38 13.96 4.79
CA ALA A 328 -12.52 13.32 5.78
C ALA A 328 -12.76 11.80 5.81
N PHE A 329 -13.98 11.38 6.12
CA PHE A 329 -14.37 9.97 6.14
C PHE A 329 -15.56 9.73 5.23
N LYS A 330 -15.35 8.90 4.20
CA LYS A 330 -16.43 8.32 3.41
C LYS A 330 -16.69 6.91 3.91
N ILE A 331 -17.85 6.70 4.52
CA ILE A 331 -18.29 5.42 5.10
C ILE A 331 -19.43 4.91 4.22
N THR A 332 -19.20 3.78 3.56
CA THR A 332 -20.16 3.19 2.61
C THR A 332 -20.50 1.76 3.03
N ASP A 333 -21.78 1.39 2.96
CA ASP A 333 -22.26 0.04 3.27
C ASP A 333 -21.73 -0.47 4.63
N LEU A 334 -21.86 0.34 5.71
CA LEU A 334 -21.26 0.00 7.02
C LEU A 334 -21.68 -1.40 7.52
N GLY A 335 -22.93 -1.80 7.28
CA GLY A 335 -23.44 -3.12 7.64
C GLY A 335 -23.27 -3.40 9.14
N SER A 336 -22.62 -4.53 9.47
CA SER A 336 -22.32 -4.93 10.85
C SER A 336 -21.01 -4.37 11.41
N LYS A 337 -20.34 -3.48 10.68
CA LYS A 337 -19.04 -2.91 11.05
C LYS A 337 -19.20 -1.68 11.91
N THR A 338 -18.07 -1.17 12.39
CA THR A 338 -18.02 -0.01 13.27
C THR A 338 -17.09 1.07 12.73
N PHE A 339 -17.48 2.32 12.96
CA PHE A 339 -16.58 3.47 12.86
C PHE A 339 -16.36 4.04 14.27
N LYS A 340 -15.12 4.11 14.70
CA LYS A 340 -14.74 4.59 16.03
C LYS A 340 -13.73 5.72 15.92
N GLY A 341 -14.23 6.96 15.88
CA GLY A 341 -13.42 8.17 16.04
C GLY A 341 -13.11 8.42 17.51
N ASN A 342 -12.22 7.63 18.11
CA ASN A 342 -11.94 7.67 19.55
C ASN A 342 -11.14 8.89 19.98
N ALA A 343 -10.16 9.31 19.17
CA ALA A 343 -9.37 10.52 19.40
C ALA A 343 -8.68 10.96 18.10
N GLY A 344 -8.29 12.24 18.02
CA GLY A 344 -7.69 12.86 16.84
C GLY A 344 -8.37 14.19 16.49
N THR A 345 -7.89 14.84 15.44
CA THR A 345 -8.32 16.19 15.05
C THR A 345 -8.69 16.25 13.57
N LEU A 346 -9.82 16.87 13.25
CA LEU A 346 -10.24 17.22 11.90
C LEU A 346 -10.03 18.71 11.64
N ASN A 347 -9.06 19.03 10.79
CA ASN A 347 -8.87 20.37 10.27
C ASN A 347 -9.71 20.51 9.00
N LEU A 348 -10.84 21.23 9.09
CA LEU A 348 -11.86 21.32 8.04
C LEU A 348 -11.78 22.66 7.32
N GLY A 349 -11.22 22.66 6.11
CA GLY A 349 -11.20 23.79 5.20
C GLY A 349 -12.57 24.05 4.55
N GLU A 350 -12.61 25.05 3.69
CA GLU A 350 -13.83 25.43 2.95
C GLU A 350 -14.44 24.25 2.19
N ASP A 351 -15.77 24.15 2.20
CA ASP A 351 -16.58 23.14 1.52
C ASP A 351 -16.17 21.69 1.83
N SER A 352 -15.61 21.46 3.04
CA SER A 352 -15.24 20.11 3.47
C SER A 352 -16.42 19.35 4.05
N ILE A 353 -16.36 18.02 3.97
CA ILE A 353 -17.32 17.11 4.62
C ILE A 353 -16.56 16.30 5.66
N ALA A 354 -16.99 16.33 6.94
CA ALA A 354 -16.34 15.53 7.97
C ALA A 354 -16.69 14.04 7.80
N TYR A 355 -17.98 13.72 7.74
CA TYR A 355 -18.46 12.35 7.54
C TYR A 355 -19.45 12.30 6.38
N TYR A 356 -19.10 11.56 5.33
CA TYR A 356 -20.01 11.19 4.26
C TYR A 356 -20.47 9.75 4.49
N LEU A 357 -21.76 9.57 4.75
CA LEU A 357 -22.42 8.32 5.09
C LEU A 357 -23.26 7.89 3.89
N LYS A 358 -23.01 6.69 3.37
CA LYS A 358 -23.78 6.14 2.24
C LYS A 358 -24.25 4.73 2.50
N ASN A 359 -25.52 4.45 2.21
CA ASN A 359 -26.14 3.13 2.40
C ASN A 359 -25.84 2.55 3.80
N SER A 360 -25.83 3.40 4.82
CA SER A 360 -25.35 3.02 6.14
C SER A 360 -26.41 3.26 7.20
N ASN A 361 -26.50 2.34 8.16
CA ASN A 361 -27.30 2.52 9.37
C ASN A 361 -26.37 2.88 10.52
N ILE A 362 -26.44 4.13 10.96
CA ILE A 362 -25.60 4.70 11.99
C ILE A 362 -26.37 4.78 13.31
N THR A 363 -25.78 4.28 14.37
CA THR A 363 -26.28 4.36 15.74
C THR A 363 -25.13 4.62 16.70
N SER A 364 -25.44 4.99 17.95
CA SER A 364 -24.42 5.17 18.99
C SER A 364 -23.59 3.91 19.31
N SER A 365 -24.04 2.71 18.92
CA SER A 365 -23.29 1.46 19.17
C SER A 365 -22.23 1.16 18.10
N ASN A 366 -22.42 1.65 16.87
CA ASN A 366 -21.51 1.39 15.76
C ASN A 366 -20.77 2.63 15.26
N PHE A 367 -21.13 3.83 15.74
CA PHE A 367 -20.51 5.09 15.37
C PHE A 367 -20.12 5.90 16.61
N ILE A 368 -18.82 5.96 16.87
CA ILE A 368 -18.25 6.80 17.93
C ILE A 368 -17.60 8.02 17.28
N ASP A 369 -17.93 9.21 17.79
CA ASP A 369 -17.47 10.48 17.25
C ASP A 369 -16.96 11.39 18.37
N LYS A 370 -15.68 11.23 18.71
CA LYS A 370 -14.96 12.02 19.71
C LYS A 370 -13.83 12.85 19.09
N LEU A 371 -13.78 12.95 17.77
CA LEU A 371 -12.74 13.73 17.08
C LEU A 371 -12.95 15.23 17.36
N ALA A 372 -11.85 15.91 17.67
CA ALA A 372 -11.80 17.36 17.76
C ALA A 372 -11.96 17.97 16.36
N ILE A 373 -12.53 19.17 16.29
CA ILE A 373 -12.74 19.89 15.03
C ILE A 373 -12.12 21.28 15.08
N ASN A 374 -11.37 21.60 14.03
CA ASN A 374 -10.70 22.89 13.84
C ASN A 374 -11.03 23.39 12.42
N PRO A 375 -12.22 23.96 12.20
CA PRO A 375 -12.56 24.48 10.89
C PRO A 375 -11.83 25.80 10.60
N THR A 376 -11.48 26.00 9.34
CA THR A 376 -11.00 27.27 8.78
C THR A 376 -11.94 27.84 7.74
N GLY A 377 -12.98 27.09 7.34
CA GLY A 377 -14.04 27.53 6.43
C GLY A 377 -15.38 26.88 6.77
N LYS A 378 -16.41 27.15 5.96
CA LYS A 378 -17.70 26.47 6.09
C LYS A 378 -17.58 24.98 5.74
N TYR A 379 -18.33 24.12 6.41
CA TYR A 379 -18.28 22.67 6.20
C TYR A 379 -19.66 22.02 6.37
N THR A 380 -19.78 20.78 5.90
CA THR A 380 -20.88 19.88 6.28
C THR A 380 -20.36 18.83 7.24
N TYR A 381 -20.98 18.69 8.41
CA TYR A 381 -20.48 17.75 9.41
C TYR A 381 -20.89 16.30 9.10
N LEU A 382 -22.18 16.05 8.95
CA LEU A 382 -22.75 14.77 8.52
C LEU A 382 -23.42 14.97 7.16
N TYR A 383 -22.92 14.30 6.13
CA TYR A 383 -23.61 14.17 4.84
C TYR A 383 -24.14 12.75 4.72
N ALA A 384 -25.46 12.57 4.76
CA ALA A 384 -26.11 11.27 4.68
C ALA A 384 -26.78 11.09 3.31
N GLU A 385 -26.46 10.01 2.62
CA GLU A 385 -27.05 9.60 1.35
C GLU A 385 -27.61 8.18 1.48
N ASP A 386 -28.90 8.00 1.20
CA ASP A 386 -29.58 6.71 1.26
C ASP A 386 -29.31 5.95 2.59
N SER A 387 -29.27 6.69 3.68
CA SER A 387 -28.79 6.21 4.99
C SER A 387 -29.83 6.40 6.08
N ILE A 388 -29.64 5.69 7.19
CA ILE A 388 -30.39 5.88 8.44
C ILE A 388 -29.39 6.39 9.48
N VAL A 389 -29.63 7.57 10.03
CA VAL A 389 -28.70 8.23 10.98
C VAL A 389 -29.42 8.47 12.30
N ASN A 390 -29.14 7.63 13.29
CA ASN A 390 -29.58 7.81 14.67
C ASN A 390 -28.42 8.38 15.48
N TYR A 391 -28.30 9.70 15.46
CA TYR A 391 -27.16 10.42 16.01
C TYR A 391 -27.41 10.89 17.43
N LYS A 392 -26.45 10.63 18.32
CA LYS A 392 -26.48 11.05 19.72
C LYS A 392 -25.10 11.57 20.11
N ASN A 393 -24.92 12.88 20.09
CA ASN A 393 -23.68 13.49 20.56
C ASN A 393 -23.89 14.95 21.01
N GLN A 394 -22.85 15.53 21.59
CA GLN A 394 -22.78 16.95 21.87
C GLN A 394 -21.75 17.58 20.94
N LYS A 395 -22.17 18.52 20.09
CA LYS A 395 -21.27 19.18 19.13
C LYS A 395 -21.56 20.67 19.03
N THR A 396 -20.49 21.45 18.95
CA THR A 396 -20.55 22.89 18.72
C THR A 396 -20.06 23.19 17.32
N ILE A 397 -20.91 23.82 16.50
CA ILE A 397 -20.53 24.28 15.17
C ILE A 397 -19.88 25.66 15.29
N ASN A 398 -18.62 25.73 14.91
CA ASN A 398 -17.73 26.87 15.12
C ASN A 398 -17.32 27.56 13.81
N SER A 399 -18.19 27.56 12.78
CA SER A 399 -17.94 28.25 11.52
C SER A 399 -19.24 28.72 10.85
N ASP A 400 -19.23 29.94 10.32
CA ASP A 400 -20.34 30.54 9.59
C ASP A 400 -20.75 29.69 8.36
N GLY A 401 -22.05 29.65 8.07
CA GLY A 401 -22.57 28.99 6.87
C GLY A 401 -22.48 27.47 6.85
N SER A 402 -22.08 26.84 7.96
CA SER A 402 -21.90 25.39 8.05
C SER A 402 -23.22 24.65 8.22
N ILE A 403 -23.27 23.40 7.75
CA ILE A 403 -24.42 22.51 7.89
C ILE A 403 -24.02 21.39 8.85
N PHE A 404 -24.79 21.16 9.91
CA PHE A 404 -24.50 20.04 10.80
C PHE A 404 -24.91 18.71 10.15
N ALA A 405 -26.16 18.55 9.73
CA ALA A 405 -26.59 17.36 8.98
C ALA A 405 -27.22 17.74 7.63
N TYR A 406 -26.71 17.15 6.56
CA TYR A 406 -27.30 17.17 5.24
C TYR A 406 -27.88 15.78 4.94
N ALA A 407 -29.19 15.68 4.73
CA ALA A 407 -29.90 14.43 4.53
C ALA A 407 -30.41 14.33 3.10
N LYS A 408 -29.85 13.42 2.30
CA LYS A 408 -30.29 13.11 0.95
C LYS A 408 -30.89 11.70 0.93
N ASN A 409 -32.19 11.62 0.65
CA ASN A 409 -32.97 10.37 0.68
C ASN A 409 -32.72 9.52 1.95
N SER A 410 -32.54 10.20 3.09
CA SER A 410 -32.06 9.62 4.33
C SER A 410 -33.03 9.90 5.48
N ASP A 411 -33.11 8.93 6.39
CA ASP A 411 -33.79 9.09 7.67
C ASP A 411 -32.77 9.62 8.68
N VAL A 412 -33.07 10.75 9.32
CA VAL A 412 -32.19 11.36 10.33
C VAL A 412 -32.96 11.57 11.61
N THR A 413 -32.49 10.92 12.67
CA THR A 413 -32.98 11.10 14.03
C THR A 413 -31.86 11.64 14.90
N PHE A 414 -32.04 12.83 15.46
CA PHE A 414 -31.26 13.28 16.62
C PHE A 414 -31.92 12.72 17.86
N GLU A 415 -31.23 11.80 18.53
CA GLU A 415 -31.78 11.06 19.67
C GLU A 415 -31.82 11.90 20.96
N THR A 416 -32.55 11.41 21.96
CA THR A 416 -32.57 12.03 23.29
C THR A 416 -31.16 12.10 23.88
N GLY A 417 -30.79 13.28 24.37
CA GLY A 417 -29.45 13.60 24.87
C GLY A 417 -28.49 14.14 23.81
N ASN A 418 -28.91 14.27 22.55
CA ASN A 418 -28.20 15.04 21.55
C ASN A 418 -28.28 16.56 21.85
N ASP A 419 -27.16 17.28 21.74
CA ASP A 419 -27.09 18.74 21.93
C ASP A 419 -26.18 19.37 20.86
N ILE A 420 -26.80 20.04 19.88
CA ILE A 420 -26.10 20.75 18.81
C ILE A 420 -26.22 22.24 19.07
N SER A 421 -25.09 22.94 19.12
CA SER A 421 -25.06 24.38 19.40
C SER A 421 -24.19 25.18 18.42
N SER A 422 -24.52 26.46 18.23
CA SER A 422 -23.70 27.41 17.47
C SER A 422 -24.07 28.85 17.80
N ASN A 423 -23.07 29.73 17.83
CA ASN A 423 -23.25 31.18 17.83
C ASN A 423 -22.92 31.81 16.46
N ASN A 424 -22.52 30.99 15.48
CA ASN A 424 -22.12 31.43 14.15
C ASN A 424 -23.33 31.69 13.25
N LYS A 425 -23.15 32.59 12.29
CA LYS A 425 -24.20 33.05 11.38
C LYS A 425 -24.52 31.98 10.34
N LYS A 426 -25.78 31.94 9.89
CA LYS A 426 -26.24 31.10 8.77
C LYS A 426 -25.91 29.61 8.95
N VAL A 427 -25.87 29.11 10.19
CA VAL A 427 -25.67 27.68 10.44
C VAL A 427 -26.99 26.95 10.28
N THR A 428 -26.97 25.80 9.61
CA THR A 428 -28.14 24.93 9.48
C THR A 428 -27.96 23.68 10.33
N GLY A 429 -28.92 23.37 11.20
CA GLY A 429 -28.90 22.16 12.01
C GLY A 429 -29.12 20.92 11.14
N ILE A 430 -30.28 20.83 10.49
CA ILE A 430 -30.57 19.79 9.50
C ILE A 430 -31.06 20.43 8.21
N PHE A 431 -30.48 20.05 7.08
CA PHE A 431 -30.97 20.34 5.74
C PHE A 431 -31.41 19.04 5.08
N SER A 432 -32.67 18.93 4.67
CA SER A 432 -33.22 17.73 4.05
C SER A 432 -33.50 17.91 2.56
N GLU A 433 -32.80 17.15 1.73
CA GLU A 433 -33.04 16.99 0.28
C GLU A 433 -33.61 15.59 0.00
N ASN A 434 -34.68 15.22 0.70
CA ASN A 434 -35.38 13.96 0.48
C ASN A 434 -36.34 14.09 -0.71
N THR A 435 -36.03 13.38 -1.80
CA THR A 435 -36.89 13.28 -2.99
C THR A 435 -37.69 11.98 -3.03
N VAL A 436 -37.35 11.02 -2.18
CA VAL A 436 -38.08 9.74 -2.01
C VAL A 436 -39.07 9.85 -0.85
N ALA A 437 -40.29 9.33 -1.06
CA ALA A 437 -41.34 9.30 -0.03
C ALA A 437 -40.96 8.41 1.17
N GLY A 438 -41.51 8.73 2.35
CA GLY A 438 -41.36 7.92 3.56
C GLY A 438 -40.08 8.16 4.37
N LYS A 439 -39.29 9.19 4.02
CA LYS A 439 -38.11 9.61 4.77
C LYS A 439 -38.45 10.57 5.91
N ASN A 440 -37.83 10.37 7.07
CA ASN A 440 -38.16 11.08 8.29
C ASN A 440 -37.00 11.90 8.82
N ILE A 441 -37.28 13.13 9.24
CA ILE A 441 -36.36 14.00 9.97
C ILE A 441 -36.96 14.23 11.36
N ILE A 442 -36.29 13.70 12.38
CA ILE A 442 -36.81 13.68 13.75
C ILE A 442 -35.76 14.29 14.68
N ASN A 443 -36.14 15.33 15.43
CA ASN A 443 -35.30 15.84 16.52
C ASN A 443 -35.96 15.52 17.87
N LYS A 444 -35.33 14.64 18.65
CA LYS A 444 -35.66 14.33 20.06
C LYS A 444 -34.67 14.97 21.05
N GLY A 445 -33.69 15.71 20.54
CA GLY A 445 -32.65 16.39 21.32
C GLY A 445 -32.78 17.91 21.25
N LYS A 446 -31.67 18.60 21.47
CA LYS A 446 -31.58 20.06 21.45
C LYS A 446 -30.81 20.54 20.21
N ILE A 447 -31.35 21.56 19.57
CA ILE A 447 -30.70 22.35 18.52
C ILE A 447 -30.75 23.81 18.96
N ASN A 448 -29.62 24.40 19.30
CA ASN A 448 -29.49 25.77 19.80
C ASN A 448 -28.57 26.62 18.92
N LEU A 449 -29.14 27.25 17.90
CA LEU A 449 -28.41 28.03 16.91
C LEU A 449 -28.77 29.51 17.06
N LEU A 450 -27.88 30.28 17.69
CA LEU A 450 -28.15 31.66 18.11
C LEU A 450 -27.64 32.72 17.13
N GLY A 451 -26.83 32.33 16.14
CA GLY A 451 -26.29 33.26 15.16
C GLY A 451 -27.32 33.69 14.12
N THR A 452 -27.20 34.94 13.65
CA THR A 452 -28.14 35.54 12.69
C THR A 452 -28.31 34.68 11.43
N GLY A 453 -29.56 34.44 11.05
CA GLY A 453 -29.93 33.68 9.84
C GLY A 453 -29.72 32.18 9.93
N SER A 454 -29.51 31.63 11.14
CA SER A 454 -29.40 30.17 11.34
C SER A 454 -30.77 29.49 11.28
N LEU A 455 -30.79 28.24 10.82
CA LEU A 455 -31.99 27.42 10.64
C LEU A 455 -31.87 26.14 11.44
N GLY A 456 -32.89 25.80 12.24
CA GLY A 456 -32.89 24.55 13.01
C GLY A 456 -32.99 23.33 12.11
N ILE A 457 -34.11 23.22 11.39
CA ILE A 457 -34.40 22.18 10.40
C ILE A 457 -34.99 22.89 9.17
N TYR A 458 -34.48 22.57 7.99
CA TYR A 458 -34.95 23.09 6.70
C TYR A 458 -35.34 21.94 5.76
#